data_AF-A0A453EBG2-F1
#
_entry.id   AF-A0A453EBG2-F1
#
_cell.length_a   1.000
_cell.length_b   1.000
_cell.length_c   1.000
_cell.angle_alpha   90.00
_cell.angle_beta   90.00
_cell.angle_gamma   90.00
#
_symmetry.space_group_name_H-M   'P 1'
#
loop_
_entity.id
_entity.type
_entity.pdbx_description
1 polymer ?
#
loop_
_entity_poly.entity_id
_entity_poly.type
_entity_poly.pdbx_seq_one_letter_code
_entity_poly.pdbx_strand_id
1 'polypeptide(L)'
;VQVQPGAGAQRLHLRALRQPQHGRDHHWGLRPCPRLLFLHPIRYSDDCVSIITETTDVNITDIACGPGHGISVGSLGGAGEGPAMVERITVSNCKFFNTTSGVRIKSWQGGQGKANGFIFRDLNMTEVQHPIDIDQFYCPQGNCPERQGGVAITDARFINIHGTSSEREAIKIMCSESVPCHGIYLDNVDLSWCKHTAPPQAKVMNAHGSVAGMVKPQVRFLGR
;
A
#
# COMPACT_ATOMS: atom_id res chain seq x y z
N VAL A 1 4.42 5.94 -12.33
CA VAL A 1 3.28 6.25 -13.24
C VAL A 1 2.23 6.98 -12.44
N GLN A 2 1.76 8.14 -12.90
CA GLN A 2 0.65 8.83 -12.23
C GLN A 2 -0.65 8.53 -12.97
N VAL A 3 -1.68 8.11 -12.23
CA VAL A 3 -3.04 7.88 -12.73
C VAL A 3 -3.88 9.10 -12.40
N GLN A 4 -4.45 9.71 -13.43
CA GLN A 4 -5.29 10.89 -13.35
C GLN A 4 -6.64 10.62 -14.05
N PRO A 5 -7.68 11.42 -13.76
CA PRO A 5 -8.99 11.28 -14.42
C PRO A 5 -8.86 11.45 -15.94
N GLY A 6 -9.45 10.53 -16.70
CA GLY A 6 -9.65 10.68 -18.14
C GLY A 6 -10.98 11.37 -18.44
N ALA A 7 -11.07 12.11 -19.54
CA ALA A 7 -12.34 12.65 -20.03
C ALA A 7 -13.24 11.49 -20.52
N GLY A 8 -13.99 10.88 -19.60
CA GLY A 8 -14.92 9.79 -19.87
C GLY A 8 -14.80 8.63 -18.88
N ALA A 9 -15.94 7.97 -18.59
CA ALA A 9 -16.05 6.84 -17.68
C ALA A 9 -15.43 5.55 -18.27
N GLN A 10 -14.11 5.55 -18.49
CA GLN A 10 -13.38 4.38 -18.95
C GLN A 10 -12.60 3.76 -17.78
N ARG A 11 -12.82 2.46 -17.57
CA ARG A 11 -12.03 1.64 -16.64
C ARG A 11 -10.57 1.62 -17.10
N LEU A 12 -9.65 2.09 -16.26
CA LEU A 12 -8.23 2.08 -16.58
C LEU A 12 -7.60 0.75 -16.18
N HIS A 13 -6.90 0.11 -17.12
CA HIS A 13 -6.13 -1.10 -16.83
C HIS A 13 -4.63 -0.87 -17.05
N LEU A 14 -3.86 -1.03 -15.99
CA LEU A 14 -2.40 -1.00 -16.03
C LEU A 14 -1.86 -2.42 -15.89
N ARG A 15 -1.11 -2.88 -16.90
CA ARG A 15 -0.45 -4.19 -16.93
C ARG A 15 0.91 -4.08 -17.56
N ALA A 16 1.92 -4.76 -17.00
CA ALA A 16 3.22 -4.86 -17.67
C ALA A 16 3.08 -5.65 -18.98
N LEU A 17 3.74 -5.17 -20.05
CA LEU A 17 3.85 -5.93 -21.29
C LEU A 17 4.74 -7.16 -21.03
N ARG A 18 4.26 -8.36 -21.38
CA ARG A 18 5.06 -9.59 -21.31
C ARG A 18 6.31 -9.41 -22.17
N GLN A 19 7.49 -9.41 -21.56
CA GLN A 19 8.73 -9.60 -22.34
C GLN A 19 8.78 -11.05 -22.86
N PRO A 20 9.31 -11.30 -24.07
CA PRO A 20 9.47 -12.65 -24.58
C PRO A 20 10.37 -13.45 -23.64
N GLN A 21 9.94 -14.65 -23.28
CA GLN A 21 10.73 -15.55 -22.44
C GLN A 21 11.98 -16.00 -23.21
N HIS A 22 13.16 -15.52 -22.79
CA HIS A 22 14.41 -16.23 -23.06
C HIS A 22 14.67 -17.17 -21.88
N GLY A 23 14.69 -18.47 -22.19
CA GLY A 23 14.56 -19.53 -21.20
C GLY A 23 15.83 -20.05 -20.53
N ARG A 24 15.55 -21.14 -19.82
CA ARG A 24 16.39 -22.18 -19.21
C ARG A 24 16.77 -22.07 -17.72
N ASP A 25 16.26 -23.11 -17.05
CA ASP A 25 16.86 -23.96 -16.01
C ASP A 25 16.43 -23.83 -14.55
N HIS A 26 16.18 -25.04 -14.02
CA HIS A 26 15.57 -25.42 -12.77
C HIS A 26 16.45 -25.14 -11.55
N HIS A 27 15.85 -24.66 -10.44
CA HIS A 27 16.08 -25.19 -9.09
C HIS A 27 15.10 -24.57 -8.08
N TRP A 28 14.23 -25.38 -7.49
CA TRP A 28 13.52 -25.03 -6.25
C TRP A 28 14.46 -25.31 -5.07
N GLY A 29 15.05 -24.25 -4.53
CA GLY A 29 15.89 -24.31 -3.33
C GLY A 29 15.79 -22.99 -2.57
N LEU A 30 15.07 -23.00 -1.44
CA LEU A 30 15.07 -21.91 -0.46
C LEU A 30 16.44 -21.86 0.23
N ARG A 31 17.38 -21.00 -0.22
CA ARG A 31 18.63 -20.58 0.47
C ARG A 31 19.18 -19.24 -0.11
N PRO A 32 20.08 -18.54 0.59
CA PRO A 32 19.93 -17.16 1.06
C PRO A 32 20.23 -16.08 0.02
N CYS A 33 19.58 -14.93 0.25
CA CYS A 33 19.71 -13.65 -0.45
C CYS A 33 21.14 -13.33 -0.92
N PRO A 34 21.40 -13.38 -2.25
CA PRO A 34 22.53 -12.69 -2.84
C PRO A 34 22.03 -11.40 -3.50
N ARG A 35 22.69 -10.31 -3.11
CA ARG A 35 22.63 -8.97 -3.69
C ARG A 35 22.40 -8.98 -5.20
N LEU A 36 21.32 -8.35 -5.64
CA LEU A 36 21.28 -7.64 -6.91
C LEU A 36 21.02 -6.16 -6.61
N LEU A 37 22.12 -5.40 -6.54
CA LEU A 37 22.11 -3.96 -6.49
C LEU A 37 21.67 -3.42 -7.86
N PHE A 38 20.48 -2.83 -7.94
CA PHE A 38 20.32 -1.61 -8.72
C PHE A 38 20.35 -0.46 -7.70
N LEU A 39 21.54 0.09 -7.44
CA LEU A 39 21.70 1.32 -6.67
C LEU A 39 21.18 2.50 -7.50
N HIS A 40 19.87 2.70 -7.53
CA HIS A 40 19.38 4.07 -7.52
C HIS A 40 19.34 4.47 -6.04
N PRO A 41 20.16 5.45 -5.60
CA PRO A 41 20.08 5.94 -4.24
C PRO A 41 18.63 6.34 -3.93
N ILE A 42 18.16 5.93 -2.75
CA ILE A 42 16.80 6.13 -2.18
C ILE A 42 16.28 7.58 -2.32
N ARG A 43 17.16 8.53 -2.64
CA ARG A 43 16.85 9.95 -2.82
C ARG A 43 16.07 10.30 -4.10
N TYR A 44 15.85 9.39 -5.05
CA TYR A 44 15.20 9.73 -6.35
C TYR A 44 14.12 8.78 -6.89
N SER A 45 13.68 7.76 -6.15
CA SER A 45 12.63 6.87 -6.66
C SER A 45 11.31 7.10 -5.93
N ASP A 46 10.37 7.74 -6.61
CA ASP A 46 9.02 8.06 -6.14
C ASP A 46 8.07 6.85 -6.28
N ASP A 47 6.75 7.07 -6.25
CA ASP A 47 5.73 6.03 -6.41
C ASP A 47 5.86 5.26 -7.75
N CYS A 48 5.83 3.93 -7.68
CA CYS A 48 5.73 3.06 -8.86
C CYS A 48 4.44 3.36 -9.62
N VAL A 49 3.33 3.42 -8.88
CA VAL A 49 2.05 3.97 -9.35
C VAL A 49 1.49 4.90 -8.28
N SER A 50 1.14 6.13 -8.67
CA SER A 50 0.43 7.10 -7.83
C SER A 50 -0.98 7.30 -8.37
N ILE A 51 -1.99 7.17 -7.50
CA ILE A 51 -3.42 7.34 -7.82
C ILE A 51 -3.91 8.57 -7.07
N ILE A 52 -4.27 9.63 -7.79
CA ILE A 52 -4.72 10.89 -7.17
C ILE A 52 -6.25 11.00 -7.12
N THR A 53 -6.74 12.08 -6.51
CA THR A 53 -8.17 12.40 -6.44
C THR A 53 -8.86 12.39 -7.81
N GLU A 54 -10.18 12.21 -7.80
CA GLU A 54 -11.08 12.04 -8.94
C GLU A 54 -10.84 10.78 -9.79
N THR A 55 -10.03 9.84 -9.28
CA THR A 55 -9.77 8.56 -9.95
C THR A 55 -10.76 7.49 -9.50
N THR A 56 -11.39 6.83 -10.46
CA THR A 56 -12.27 5.68 -10.20
C THR A 56 -12.02 4.52 -11.16
N ASP A 57 -12.38 3.30 -10.74
CA ASP A 57 -12.38 2.10 -11.60
C ASP A 57 -11.01 1.76 -12.23
N VAL A 58 -9.99 1.63 -11.39
CA VAL A 58 -8.62 1.29 -11.84
C VAL A 58 -8.27 -0.15 -11.47
N ASN A 59 -7.71 -0.88 -12.42
CA ASN A 59 -7.15 -2.21 -12.19
C ASN A 59 -5.66 -2.26 -12.56
N ILE A 60 -4.81 -2.49 -11.57
CA ILE A 60 -3.36 -2.63 -11.71
C ILE A 60 -2.98 -4.08 -11.50
N THR A 61 -2.41 -4.75 -12.51
CA THR A 61 -2.05 -6.15 -12.40
C THR A 61 -0.71 -6.50 -13.02
N ASP A 62 -0.07 -7.55 -12.51
CA ASP A 62 1.14 -8.15 -13.08
C ASP A 62 2.32 -7.15 -13.17
N ILE A 63 2.46 -6.26 -12.19
CA ILE A 63 3.56 -5.28 -12.13
C ILE A 63 4.62 -5.71 -11.11
N ALA A 64 5.88 -5.50 -11.45
CA ALA A 64 7.00 -5.52 -10.51
C ALA A 64 7.43 -4.08 -10.19
N CYS A 65 7.37 -3.69 -8.93
CA CYS A 65 7.70 -2.36 -8.43
C CYS A 65 8.93 -2.43 -7.51
N GLY A 66 9.97 -1.64 -7.79
CA GLY A 66 11.11 -1.55 -6.89
C GLY A 66 12.45 -1.21 -7.54
N PRO A 67 13.36 -0.52 -6.83
CA PRO A 67 13.14 0.21 -5.57
C PRO A 67 12.21 1.44 -5.76
N GLY A 68 11.74 2.07 -4.68
CA GLY A 68 10.86 3.27 -4.73
C GLY A 68 9.81 3.32 -3.62
N HIS A 69 8.70 4.04 -3.82
CA HIS A 69 7.64 4.18 -2.80
C HIS A 69 6.51 3.12 -2.87
N GLY A 70 6.51 2.25 -3.89
CA GLY A 70 5.45 1.26 -4.10
C GLY A 70 4.24 1.80 -4.86
N ILE A 71 3.07 1.21 -4.64
CA ILE A 71 1.81 1.67 -5.25
C ILE A 71 1.03 2.46 -4.19
N SER A 72 0.86 3.76 -4.45
CA SER A 72 0.23 4.69 -3.51
C SER A 72 -1.08 5.25 -4.07
N VAL A 73 -2.12 5.22 -3.24
CA VAL A 73 -3.28 6.08 -3.36
C VAL A 73 -3.00 7.36 -2.57
N GLY A 74 -2.99 8.50 -3.26
CA GLY A 74 -2.76 9.81 -2.70
C GLY A 74 -1.39 10.44 -3.05
N SER A 75 -1.02 11.54 -2.42
CA SER A 75 -1.71 12.13 -1.25
C SER A 75 -3.10 12.68 -1.61
N LEU A 76 -4.05 12.47 -0.71
CA LEU A 76 -5.44 12.89 -0.88
C LEU A 76 -5.79 14.03 0.07
N GLY A 77 -6.59 14.99 -0.41
CA GLY A 77 -7.20 16.03 0.42
C GLY A 77 -6.20 17.11 0.84
N GLY A 78 -5.30 17.50 -0.05
CA GLY A 78 -4.33 18.56 0.17
C GLY A 78 -4.98 19.93 0.43
N ALA A 79 -4.25 20.83 1.08
CA ALA A 79 -4.76 22.18 1.33
C ALA A 79 -4.99 22.92 -0.01
N GLY A 80 -6.20 23.46 -0.18
CA GLY A 80 -6.62 24.11 -1.43
C GLY A 80 -7.15 23.14 -2.50
N GLU A 81 -7.06 21.84 -2.26
CA GLU A 81 -7.81 20.85 -3.03
C GLU A 81 -9.25 20.79 -2.51
N GLY A 82 -10.21 20.56 -3.42
CA GLY A 82 -11.57 20.21 -3.02
C GLY A 82 -11.62 18.86 -2.28
N PRO A 83 -12.80 18.42 -1.81
CA PRO A 83 -12.94 17.11 -1.18
C PRO A 83 -12.40 15.99 -2.08
N ALA A 84 -11.51 15.17 -1.54
CA ALA A 84 -10.93 14.06 -2.28
C ALA A 84 -12.00 13.02 -2.67
N MET A 85 -11.85 12.41 -3.84
CA MET A 85 -12.72 11.31 -4.28
C MET A 85 -11.90 10.25 -4.99
N VAL A 86 -11.74 9.07 -4.41
CA VAL A 86 -11.12 7.92 -5.07
C VAL A 86 -11.92 6.67 -4.80
N GLU A 87 -12.29 5.91 -5.83
CA GLU A 87 -13.12 4.71 -5.63
C GLU A 87 -12.76 3.52 -6.54
N ARG A 88 -13.01 2.31 -6.06
CA ARG A 88 -12.93 1.06 -6.86
C ARG A 88 -11.56 0.84 -7.49
N ILE A 89 -10.54 0.77 -6.64
CA ILE A 89 -9.15 0.50 -7.04
C ILE A 89 -8.81 -0.95 -6.73
N THR A 90 -8.31 -1.68 -7.73
CA THR A 90 -7.80 -3.04 -7.57
C THR A 90 -6.32 -3.10 -7.94
N VAL A 91 -5.51 -3.68 -7.06
CA VAL A 91 -4.12 -4.04 -7.33
C VAL A 91 -3.98 -5.54 -7.11
N SER A 92 -3.59 -6.29 -8.14
CA SER A 92 -3.50 -7.75 -8.07
C SER A 92 -2.25 -8.33 -8.69
N ASN A 93 -1.74 -9.45 -8.15
CA ASN A 93 -0.63 -10.19 -8.76
C ASN A 93 0.63 -9.33 -9.00
N CYS A 94 0.95 -8.44 -8.06
CA CYS A 94 2.10 -7.55 -8.15
C CYS A 94 3.22 -7.97 -7.19
N LYS A 95 4.45 -7.61 -7.54
CA LYS A 95 5.65 -7.89 -6.74
C LYS A 95 6.34 -6.58 -6.35
N PHE A 96 6.77 -6.47 -5.10
CA PHE A 96 7.43 -5.29 -4.56
C PHE A 96 8.81 -5.65 -4.04
N PHE A 97 9.82 -4.85 -4.41
CA PHE A 97 11.22 -5.10 -4.06
C PHE A 97 11.86 -3.82 -3.51
N ASN A 98 12.39 -3.85 -2.29
CA ASN A 98 13.14 -2.73 -1.70
C ASN A 98 12.39 -1.39 -1.80
N THR A 99 11.08 -1.40 -1.57
CA THR A 99 10.22 -0.21 -1.58
C THR A 99 9.96 0.28 -0.16
N THR A 100 9.62 1.56 0.02
CA THR A 100 9.22 2.08 1.34
C THR A 100 7.85 1.56 1.76
N SER A 101 6.96 1.34 0.79
CA SER A 101 5.66 0.74 1.04
C SER A 101 5.31 -0.26 -0.06
N GLY A 102 4.51 -1.27 0.26
CA GLY A 102 3.96 -2.16 -0.75
C GLY A 102 2.77 -1.48 -1.42
N VAL A 103 1.63 -1.58 -0.75
CA VAL A 103 0.42 -0.82 -1.07
C VAL A 103 0.17 0.21 0.03
N ARG A 104 -0.06 1.46 -0.38
CA ARG A 104 -0.19 2.60 0.53
C ARG A 104 -1.44 3.42 0.23
N ILE A 105 -2.15 3.87 1.25
CA ILE A 105 -3.18 4.92 1.16
C ILE A 105 -2.73 6.09 2.05
N LYS A 106 -2.42 7.25 1.45
CA LYS A 106 -1.95 8.44 2.15
C LYS A 106 -2.93 9.60 1.98
N SER A 107 -3.39 10.21 3.07
CA SER A 107 -4.17 11.45 3.04
C SER A 107 -3.57 12.50 3.95
N TRP A 108 -3.70 13.76 3.55
CA TRP A 108 -3.29 14.89 4.38
C TRP A 108 -4.10 14.95 5.66
N GLN A 109 -3.42 15.32 6.75
CA GLN A 109 -4.05 15.56 8.03
C GLN A 109 -4.99 16.78 7.95
N GLY A 110 -6.23 16.62 8.42
CA GLY A 110 -7.28 17.62 8.26
C GLY A 110 -7.83 17.74 6.83
N GLY A 111 -7.45 16.83 5.92
CA GLY A 111 -8.06 16.70 4.61
C GLY A 111 -9.54 16.29 4.69
N GLN A 112 -10.24 16.39 3.58
CA GLN A 112 -11.67 16.07 3.49
C GLN A 112 -11.95 15.25 2.23
N GLY A 113 -13.07 14.53 2.23
CA GLY A 113 -13.51 13.71 1.10
C GLY A 113 -13.60 12.22 1.44
N LYS A 114 -13.64 11.38 0.41
CA LYS A 114 -13.88 9.94 0.51
C LYS A 114 -12.93 9.14 -0.37
N ALA A 115 -12.43 8.05 0.19
CA ALA A 115 -11.61 7.05 -0.47
C ALA A 115 -12.23 5.68 -0.16
N ASN A 116 -12.74 4.96 -1.16
CA ASN A 116 -13.55 3.76 -0.90
C ASN A 116 -13.37 2.60 -1.90
N GLY A 117 -13.41 1.37 -1.40
CA GLY A 117 -13.44 0.17 -2.24
C GLY A 117 -12.08 -0.12 -2.85
N PHE A 118 -11.17 -0.60 -2.00
CA PHE A 118 -9.82 -1.01 -2.37
C PHE A 118 -9.67 -2.52 -2.25
N ILE A 119 -9.12 -3.14 -3.28
CA ILE A 119 -8.76 -4.57 -3.27
C ILE A 119 -7.28 -4.68 -3.61
N PHE A 120 -6.47 -4.98 -2.59
CA PHE A 120 -5.05 -5.31 -2.73
C PHE A 120 -4.89 -6.80 -2.52
N ARG A 121 -4.60 -7.55 -3.59
CA ARG A 121 -4.60 -9.02 -3.51
C ARG A 121 -3.46 -9.70 -4.24
N ASP A 122 -3.08 -10.87 -3.78
CA ASP A 122 -2.07 -11.71 -4.44
C ASP A 122 -0.74 -10.94 -4.60
N LEU A 123 -0.23 -10.37 -3.50
CA LEU A 123 0.95 -9.49 -3.52
C LEU A 123 2.15 -10.16 -2.87
N ASN A 124 3.32 -10.02 -3.49
CA ASN A 124 4.58 -10.54 -2.95
C ASN A 124 5.54 -9.40 -2.60
N MET A 125 6.04 -9.40 -1.37
CA MET A 125 6.84 -8.35 -0.77
C MET A 125 8.26 -8.87 -0.50
N THR A 126 9.28 -8.18 -0.99
CA THR A 126 10.69 -8.49 -0.72
C THR A 126 11.39 -7.27 -0.19
N GLU A 127 11.77 -7.32 1.10
CA GLU A 127 12.49 -6.25 1.80
C GLU A 127 11.79 -4.88 1.66
N VAL A 128 10.46 -4.87 1.79
CA VAL A 128 9.64 -3.65 1.75
C VAL A 128 9.60 -3.03 3.15
N GLN A 129 9.76 -1.72 3.35
CA GLN A 129 9.77 -1.16 4.71
C GLN A 129 8.42 -1.40 5.41
N HIS A 130 7.33 -0.90 4.83
CA HIS A 130 5.97 -1.10 5.33
C HIS A 130 5.08 -1.73 4.24
N PRO A 131 5.02 -3.07 4.12
CA PRO A 131 4.19 -3.77 3.15
C PRO A 131 2.74 -3.26 3.00
N ILE A 132 2.10 -2.95 4.13
CA ILE A 132 0.73 -2.40 4.17
C ILE A 132 0.78 -1.09 4.97
N ASP A 133 0.39 0.01 4.33
CA ASP A 133 0.44 1.34 4.94
C ASP A 133 -0.85 2.14 4.68
N ILE A 134 -1.53 2.58 5.74
CA ILE A 134 -2.59 3.59 5.69
C ILE A 134 -2.16 4.73 6.60
N ASP A 135 -2.04 5.92 6.07
CA ASP A 135 -1.56 7.10 6.79
C ASP A 135 -2.44 8.32 6.50
N GLN A 136 -3.34 8.64 7.43
CA GLN A 136 -4.14 9.88 7.39
C GLN A 136 -3.42 11.10 7.99
N PHE A 137 -2.17 10.95 8.42
CA PHE A 137 -1.35 11.99 9.05
C PHE A 137 -0.28 12.51 8.09
N TYR A 138 -0.49 12.37 6.77
CA TYR A 138 0.53 12.72 5.79
C TYR A 138 0.94 14.19 5.91
N CYS A 139 2.22 14.40 6.25
CA CYS A 139 2.85 15.70 6.43
C CYS A 139 4.30 15.64 5.91
N PRO A 140 4.52 15.87 4.60
CA PRO A 140 5.85 15.75 4.01
C PRO A 140 6.84 16.80 4.53
N GLN A 141 6.34 17.93 5.07
CA GLN A 141 7.17 19.02 5.62
C GLN A 141 7.55 18.80 7.10
N GLY A 142 7.04 17.76 7.77
CA GLY A 142 7.35 17.39 9.16
C GLY A 142 6.76 18.30 10.25
N ASN A 143 6.47 19.57 9.95
CA ASN A 143 6.03 20.56 10.94
C ASN A 143 4.53 20.92 10.81
N CYS A 144 3.66 19.93 10.53
CA CYS A 144 2.23 20.16 10.43
C CYS A 144 1.59 20.08 11.83
N PRO A 145 0.81 21.09 12.27
CA PRO A 145 0.05 20.97 13.50
C PRO A 145 -0.98 19.84 13.35
N GLU A 146 -1.19 19.04 14.40
CA GLU A 146 -2.27 18.05 14.43
C GLU A 146 -3.62 18.72 14.12
N ARG A 147 -4.35 18.16 13.15
CA ARG A 147 -5.66 18.67 12.72
C ARG A 147 -6.68 17.56 12.79
N GLN A 148 -7.84 17.89 13.36
CA GLN A 148 -9.04 17.07 13.22
C GLN A 148 -9.48 17.04 11.75
N GLY A 149 -10.16 15.99 11.37
CA GLY A 149 -10.49 15.65 9.99
C GLY A 149 -9.57 14.57 9.42
N GLY A 150 -9.77 14.30 8.14
CA GLY A 150 -9.14 13.22 7.39
C GLY A 150 -10.03 12.81 6.23
N VAL A 151 -9.44 12.33 5.14
CA VAL A 151 -10.21 11.73 4.04
C VAL A 151 -10.82 10.42 4.54
N ALA A 152 -12.13 10.23 4.45
CA ALA A 152 -12.79 9.03 4.94
C ALA A 152 -12.37 7.79 4.13
N ILE A 153 -11.56 6.92 4.72
CA ILE A 153 -11.07 5.68 4.10
C ILE A 153 -11.96 4.52 4.51
N THR A 154 -12.58 3.87 3.52
CA THR A 154 -13.55 2.79 3.73
C THR A 154 -13.34 1.60 2.79
N ASP A 155 -13.70 0.39 3.24
CA ASP A 155 -13.65 -0.86 2.46
C ASP A 155 -12.28 -1.11 1.79
N ALA A 156 -11.22 -1.22 2.60
CA ALA A 156 -9.89 -1.55 2.12
C ALA A 156 -9.52 -2.99 2.49
N ARG A 157 -9.36 -3.84 1.46
CA ARG A 157 -9.14 -5.28 1.61
C ARG A 157 -7.72 -5.64 1.19
N PHE A 158 -7.03 -6.37 2.06
CA PHE A 158 -5.67 -6.85 1.89
C PHE A 158 -5.68 -8.39 1.96
N ILE A 159 -5.54 -9.04 0.81
CA ILE A 159 -5.84 -10.48 0.67
C ILE A 159 -4.65 -11.21 0.07
N ASN A 160 -4.21 -12.31 0.67
CA ASN A 160 -3.13 -13.14 0.11
C ASN A 160 -1.84 -12.34 -0.13
N ILE A 161 -1.32 -11.69 0.93
CA ILE A 161 -0.11 -10.86 0.89
C ILE A 161 1.01 -11.56 1.64
N HIS A 162 2.11 -11.84 0.95
CA HIS A 162 3.21 -12.65 1.49
C HIS A 162 4.56 -11.96 1.35
N GLY A 163 5.49 -12.30 2.24
CA GLY A 163 6.91 -12.02 2.04
C GLY A 163 7.59 -11.36 3.24
N THR A 164 8.42 -10.36 2.97
CA THR A 164 9.31 -9.79 4.00
C THR A 164 9.24 -8.27 4.10
N SER A 165 9.25 -7.77 5.35
CA SER A 165 9.44 -6.37 5.66
C SER A 165 10.91 -6.07 6.02
N SER A 166 11.41 -4.88 5.70
CA SER A 166 12.71 -4.42 6.19
C SER A 166 12.63 -3.72 7.55
N GLU A 167 11.48 -3.14 7.88
CA GLU A 167 11.20 -2.58 9.21
C GLU A 167 10.39 -3.54 10.07
N ARG A 168 10.47 -3.33 11.38
CA ARG A 168 9.74 -4.17 12.35
C ARG A 168 8.23 -3.97 12.21
N GLU A 169 7.75 -2.74 12.06
CA GLU A 169 6.34 -2.46 11.77
C GLU A 169 6.00 -2.77 10.30
N ALA A 170 5.66 -4.03 10.00
CA ALA A 170 5.30 -4.44 8.65
C ALA A 170 3.91 -3.94 8.20
N ILE A 171 3.00 -3.72 9.16
CA ILE A 171 1.64 -3.22 8.90
C ILE A 171 1.46 -1.94 9.72
N LYS A 172 1.13 -0.84 9.05
CA LYS A 172 0.86 0.46 9.67
C LYS A 172 -0.50 0.97 9.19
N ILE A 173 -1.45 1.14 10.11
CA ILE A 173 -2.79 1.67 9.82
C ILE A 173 -3.05 2.79 10.82
N MET A 174 -2.79 4.01 10.42
CA MET A 174 -2.86 5.20 11.25
C MET A 174 -3.96 6.11 10.74
N CYS A 175 -5.09 6.09 11.46
CA CYS A 175 -6.26 6.88 11.12
C CYS A 175 -6.53 7.94 12.20
N SER A 176 -7.12 9.06 11.78
CA SER A 176 -7.58 10.16 12.62
C SER A 176 -8.71 9.69 13.53
N GLU A 177 -8.69 10.10 14.79
CA GLU A 177 -9.75 9.79 15.75
C GLU A 177 -11.10 10.38 15.32
N SER A 178 -11.06 11.58 14.74
CA SER A 178 -12.25 12.27 14.25
C SER A 178 -12.81 11.68 12.95
N VAL A 179 -12.01 10.93 12.18
CA VAL A 179 -12.43 10.25 10.95
C VAL A 179 -11.82 8.84 10.90
N PRO A 180 -12.28 7.91 11.75
CA PRO A 180 -11.71 6.56 11.81
C PRO A 180 -11.86 5.82 10.49
N CYS A 181 -10.90 4.94 10.18
CA CYS A 181 -11.00 4.07 9.01
C CYS A 181 -11.99 2.92 9.29
N HIS A 182 -12.81 2.56 8.31
CA HIS A 182 -13.84 1.52 8.48
C HIS A 182 -13.78 0.45 7.38
N GLY A 183 -14.13 -0.78 7.74
CA GLY A 183 -14.15 -1.89 6.77
C GLY A 183 -12.75 -2.28 6.30
N ILE A 184 -11.74 -2.14 7.17
CA ILE A 184 -10.40 -2.66 6.89
C ILE A 184 -10.44 -4.19 7.05
N TYR A 185 -10.04 -4.92 6.02
CA TYR A 185 -10.11 -6.38 6.01
C TYR A 185 -8.76 -6.97 5.63
N LEU A 186 -8.22 -7.85 6.46
CA LEU A 186 -6.99 -8.60 6.18
C LEU A 186 -7.31 -10.09 6.13
N ASP A 187 -6.85 -10.77 5.08
CA ASP A 187 -7.07 -12.20 4.90
C ASP A 187 -5.84 -12.86 4.30
N ASN A 188 -5.30 -13.88 4.98
CA ASN A 188 -4.10 -14.61 4.54
C ASN A 188 -2.91 -13.66 4.25
N VAL A 189 -2.50 -12.90 5.26
CA VAL A 189 -1.33 -12.02 5.23
C VAL A 189 -0.20 -12.69 6.02
N ASP A 190 0.91 -13.05 5.39
CA ASP A 190 2.08 -13.63 6.05
C ASP A 190 3.35 -12.83 5.74
N LEU A 191 3.72 -11.97 6.69
CA LEU A 191 4.90 -11.13 6.62
C LEU A 191 5.91 -11.55 7.69
N SER A 192 7.19 -11.43 7.35
CA SER A 192 8.31 -11.66 8.26
C SER A 192 9.30 -10.50 8.23
N TRP A 193 9.97 -10.23 9.35
CA TRP A 193 10.97 -9.16 9.42
C TRP A 193 12.30 -9.69 8.89
N CYS A 194 12.71 -9.22 7.71
CA CYS A 194 13.92 -9.72 7.04
C CYS A 194 15.15 -9.49 7.92
N LYS A 195 16.11 -10.42 7.87
CA LYS A 195 17.38 -10.35 8.65
C LYS A 195 17.19 -10.38 10.18
N HIS A 196 15.97 -10.64 10.66
CA HIS A 196 15.66 -10.80 12.08
C HIS A 196 14.87 -12.09 12.31
N THR A 197 15.03 -12.68 13.50
CA THR A 197 14.26 -13.86 13.94
C THR A 197 13.01 -13.47 14.72
N ALA A 198 12.95 -12.23 15.22
CA ALA A 198 11.79 -11.69 15.90
C ALA A 198 10.61 -11.53 14.93
N PRO A 199 9.36 -11.72 15.40
CA PRO A 199 8.19 -11.49 14.57
C PRO A 199 8.06 -10.00 14.21
N PRO A 200 7.52 -9.67 13.02
CA PRO A 200 7.13 -8.31 12.70
C PRO A 200 5.98 -7.84 13.60
N GLN A 201 5.67 -6.56 13.52
CA GLN A 201 4.62 -5.90 14.29
C GLN A 201 3.61 -5.20 13.37
N ALA A 202 2.38 -5.09 13.87
CA ALA A 202 1.36 -4.23 13.30
C ALA A 202 1.09 -3.07 14.26
N LYS A 203 1.01 -1.85 13.71
CA LYS A 203 0.56 -0.66 14.43
C LYS A 203 -0.78 -0.22 13.84
N VAL A 204 -1.82 -0.21 14.66
CA VAL A 204 -3.17 0.17 14.25
C VAL A 204 -3.72 1.23 15.20
N MET A 205 -4.29 2.29 14.64
CA MET A 205 -4.88 3.41 15.37
C MET A 205 -6.17 3.87 14.67
N ASN A 206 -7.26 3.98 15.44
CA ASN A 206 -8.57 4.45 14.99
C ASN A 206 -9.08 3.76 13.71
N ALA A 207 -8.96 2.43 13.66
CA ALA A 207 -9.44 1.63 12.54
C ALA A 207 -10.34 0.50 13.02
N HIS A 208 -11.47 0.36 12.34
CA HIS A 208 -12.45 -0.70 12.52
C HIS A 208 -12.37 -1.66 11.35
N GLY A 209 -12.26 -2.95 11.66
CA GLY A 209 -11.96 -3.95 10.66
C GLY A 209 -12.15 -5.37 11.16
N SER A 210 -11.76 -6.31 10.32
CA SER A 210 -11.77 -7.74 10.64
C SER A 210 -10.62 -8.46 9.98
N VAL A 211 -10.27 -9.61 10.54
CA VAL A 211 -9.22 -10.49 10.03
C VAL A 211 -9.82 -11.87 9.74
N ALA A 212 -9.31 -12.53 8.70
CA ALA A 212 -9.64 -13.91 8.37
C ALA A 212 -8.37 -14.68 7.99
N GLY A 213 -8.43 -16.01 8.06
CA GLY A 213 -7.29 -16.87 7.73
C GLY A 213 -6.06 -16.59 8.61
N MET A 214 -4.88 -16.79 8.05
CA MET A 214 -3.62 -16.50 8.75
C MET A 214 -3.24 -15.02 8.57
N VAL A 215 -3.08 -14.28 9.66
CA VAL A 215 -2.58 -12.88 9.63
C VAL A 215 -1.38 -12.72 10.54
N LYS A 216 -0.21 -12.49 9.94
CA LYS A 216 1.08 -12.23 10.58
C LYS A 216 1.71 -10.99 9.93
N PRO A 217 2.07 -9.96 10.71
CA PRO A 217 1.88 -9.82 12.15
C PRO A 217 0.41 -9.79 12.58
N GLN A 218 0.14 -10.19 13.82
CA GLN A 218 -1.22 -10.15 14.39
C GLN A 218 -1.74 -8.72 14.45
N VAL A 219 -2.97 -8.52 13.99
CA VAL A 219 -3.63 -7.21 13.96
C VAL A 219 -4.82 -7.20 14.91
N ARG A 220 -4.97 -6.12 15.68
CA ARG A 220 -6.15 -5.87 16.52
C ARG A 220 -6.81 -4.58 16.08
N PHE A 221 -8.03 -4.69 15.58
CA PHE A 221 -8.87 -3.54 15.28
C PHE A 221 -9.64 -3.09 16.52
N LEU A 222 -10.11 -1.84 16.52
CA LEU A 222 -11.06 -1.39 17.52
C LEU A 222 -12.37 -2.19 17.37
N GLY A 223 -12.97 -2.56 18.51
CA GLY A 223 -14.28 -3.21 18.54
C GLY A 223 -15.36 -2.36 17.87
N ARG A 224 -16.44 -3.00 17.44
CA ARG A 224 -17.65 -2.29 16.99
C ARG A 224 -18.39 -1.69 18.17
#